data_AF-A0A8H7R0A7-F1
#
_entry.id   AF-A0A8H7R0A7-F1
#
_cell.length_a   1.000
_cell.length_b   1.000
_cell.length_c   1.000
_cell.angle_alpha   90.00
_cell.angle_beta   90.00
_cell.angle_gamma   90.00
#
_symmetry.space_group_name_H-M   'P 1'
#
loop_
_entity.id
_entity.type
_entity.pdbx_description
1 polymer ?
#
loop_
_entity_poly.entity_id
_entity_poly.type
_entity_poly.pdbx_seq_one_letter_code
_entity_poly.pdbx_strand_id
1 'polypeptide(L)'
;MYEKEKETIEIGIIGAGGMGRFYAQTFSKAGWKNVNVCDLPEKYESLKKDFEGTPIKVLPDGFHISRRCDWIMYAVEAEYINAVVKQYGPATKIGAIVGGQTSVKKPEIEALEKYLPEDVHIISCHSMHGPGVDPTGQPLIVIKHRATDEKLDLVLKLLSCFKSNIAQLTADEHDRITADTQAVTHAAFLTMGSAWRANAQFPWLLPHFVGGIENVKVNVALRIYSNKWHVYAGLAIMNPIAKVQITQYAKCVADLFKLMIQEKEEEFRARIKKAGEFVFGGLQKDHVPILLDDRILDEFSLSKIPKEKKQPNSHLSLLAMVDCWHQLGLNPYEHMVCQTPLFRMWMGITEYLFRNASMLDEAINAALYRKEIRPDDMEFVTCARGWAESVSLGSMEGYQKRFEETADFFRDQFAESTIVGNRMISMISKNISQ
;
A
#
# COMPACT_ATOMS: atom_id res chain seq x y z
N MET A 1 35.06 -10.16 -5.95
CA MET A 1 34.45 -9.26 -6.96
C MET A 1 33.49 -8.28 -6.30
N TYR A 2 32.56 -8.76 -5.45
CA TYR A 2 31.58 -7.94 -4.71
C TYR A 2 32.16 -6.79 -3.88
N GLU A 3 33.26 -7.01 -3.15
CA GLU A 3 33.88 -5.94 -2.35
C GLU A 3 34.52 -4.83 -3.20
N LYS A 4 34.98 -5.12 -4.42
CA LYS A 4 35.50 -4.08 -5.33
C LYS A 4 34.38 -3.21 -5.88
N GLU A 5 33.22 -3.80 -6.16
CA GLU A 5 32.02 -3.06 -6.60
C GLU A 5 31.59 -2.05 -5.52
N LYS A 6 31.60 -2.43 -4.23
CA LYS A 6 31.26 -1.52 -3.11
C LYS A 6 32.15 -0.29 -2.97
N GLU A 7 33.41 -0.41 -3.37
CA GLU A 7 34.39 0.69 -3.32
C GLU A 7 34.30 1.61 -4.54
N THR A 8 33.74 1.14 -5.66
CA THR A 8 33.84 1.82 -6.97
C THR A 8 32.51 2.32 -7.52
N ILE A 9 31.41 1.60 -7.31
CA ILE A 9 30.10 1.96 -7.83
C ILE A 9 29.56 3.18 -7.08
N GLU A 10 29.15 4.19 -7.84
CA GLU A 10 28.51 5.40 -7.34
C GLU A 10 26.98 5.23 -7.36
N ILE A 11 26.37 5.23 -6.18
CA ILE A 11 24.92 5.11 -5.98
C ILE A 11 24.35 6.51 -5.83
N GLY A 12 23.30 6.82 -6.59
CA GLY A 12 22.63 8.12 -6.59
C GLY A 12 21.15 8.01 -6.25
N ILE A 13 20.67 8.82 -5.31
CA ILE A 13 19.25 8.87 -4.93
C ILE A 13 18.75 10.30 -5.11
N ILE A 14 17.78 10.47 -6.01
CA ILE A 14 17.11 11.74 -6.29
C ILE A 14 15.76 11.73 -5.57
N GLY A 15 15.63 12.57 -4.54
CA GLY A 15 14.49 12.59 -3.62
C GLY A 15 14.87 11.98 -2.27
N ALA A 16 14.93 12.80 -1.23
CA ALA A 16 15.30 12.42 0.13
C ALA A 16 14.08 12.40 1.07
N GLY A 17 12.95 11.91 0.56
CA GLY A 17 11.80 11.52 1.38
C GLY A 17 12.06 10.27 2.22
N GLY A 18 11.01 9.69 2.81
CA GLY A 18 11.14 8.52 3.68
C GLY A 18 11.83 7.33 3.00
N MET A 19 11.41 6.97 1.79
CA MET A 19 12.01 5.86 1.04
C MET A 19 13.42 6.18 0.53
N GLY A 20 13.67 7.41 0.03
CA GLY A 20 15.00 7.81 -0.41
C GLY A 20 16.05 7.75 0.70
N ARG A 21 15.70 8.25 1.90
CA ARG A 21 16.55 8.14 3.10
C ARG A 21 16.76 6.70 3.51
N PHE A 22 15.71 5.89 3.51
CA PHE A 22 15.78 4.47 3.84
C PHE A 22 16.77 3.72 2.92
N TYR A 23 16.69 3.94 1.60
CA TYR A 23 17.62 3.33 0.65
C TYR A 23 19.06 3.82 0.87
N ALA A 24 19.27 5.13 1.00
CA ALA A 24 20.61 5.71 1.21
C ALA A 24 21.29 5.12 2.45
N GLN A 25 20.55 5.06 3.56
CA GLN A 25 21.04 4.50 4.82
C GLN A 25 21.28 2.99 4.73
N THR A 26 20.44 2.25 4.02
CA THR A 26 20.59 0.80 3.87
C THR A 26 21.84 0.46 3.05
N PHE A 27 22.07 1.16 1.93
CA PHE A 27 23.30 0.99 1.16
C PHE A 27 24.54 1.37 1.96
N SER A 28 24.51 2.51 2.65
CA SER A 28 25.61 2.96 3.49
C SER A 28 25.97 1.94 4.58
N LYS A 29 24.96 1.42 5.30
CA LYS A 29 25.14 0.38 6.32
C LYS A 29 25.66 -0.94 5.75
N ALA A 30 25.32 -1.26 4.50
CA ALA A 30 25.81 -2.44 3.79
C ALA A 30 27.26 -2.32 3.29
N GLY A 31 27.88 -1.15 3.49
CA GLY A 31 29.29 -0.90 3.19
C GLY A 31 29.57 -0.29 1.83
N TRP A 32 28.54 0.12 1.06
CA TRP A 32 28.74 0.87 -0.18
C TRP A 32 29.36 2.24 0.15
N LYS A 33 30.52 2.54 -0.45
CA LYS A 33 31.32 3.71 -0.08
C LYS A 33 30.83 5.01 -0.70
N ASN A 34 30.28 4.94 -1.91
CA ASN A 34 29.92 6.10 -2.70
C ASN A 34 28.39 6.23 -2.81
N VAL A 35 27.74 6.51 -1.68
CA VAL A 35 26.28 6.76 -1.64
C VAL A 35 26.03 8.26 -1.68
N ASN A 36 25.32 8.72 -2.70
CA ASN A 36 25.00 10.12 -2.94
C ASN A 36 23.48 10.34 -2.88
N VAL A 37 23.06 11.46 -2.29
CA VAL A 37 21.65 11.83 -2.18
C VAL A 37 21.45 13.31 -2.51
N CYS A 38 20.35 13.64 -3.16
CA CYS A 38 19.86 15.02 -3.28
C CYS A 38 18.34 15.08 -3.04
N ASP A 39 17.84 16.28 -2.81
CA ASP A 39 16.40 16.61 -2.82
C ASP A 39 16.25 17.94 -3.58
N LEU A 40 15.12 18.62 -3.42
CA LEU A 40 14.91 19.96 -3.91
C LEU A 40 16.05 20.90 -3.45
N PRO A 41 16.58 21.78 -4.33
CA PRO A 41 17.73 22.64 -4.01
C PRO A 41 17.55 23.47 -2.74
N GLU A 42 16.34 23.96 -2.47
CA GLU A 42 16.00 24.72 -1.27
C GLU A 42 16.12 23.92 0.04
N LYS A 43 16.08 22.58 -0.02
CA LYS A 43 16.27 21.70 1.14
C LYS A 43 17.72 21.29 1.37
N TYR A 44 18.64 21.67 0.49
CA TYR A 44 20.03 21.20 0.50
C TYR A 44 20.74 21.38 1.84
N GLU A 45 20.63 22.58 2.45
CA GLU A 45 21.30 22.86 3.73
C GLU A 45 20.68 22.11 4.91
N SER A 46 19.37 21.87 4.90
CA SER A 46 18.71 20.98 5.87
C SER A 46 19.16 19.54 5.69
N LEU A 47 19.22 19.07 4.44
CA LEU A 47 19.59 17.69 4.12
C LEU A 47 21.03 17.37 4.52
N LYS A 48 21.95 18.33 4.34
CA LYS A 48 23.32 18.22 4.84
C LYS A 48 23.38 17.98 6.35
N LYS A 49 22.61 18.75 7.13
CA LYS A 49 22.54 18.58 8.58
C LYS A 49 21.98 17.20 8.94
N ASP A 50 20.96 16.73 8.22
CA ASP A 50 20.35 15.43 8.49
C ASP A 50 21.31 14.24 8.28
N PHE A 51 22.28 14.38 7.36
CA PHE A 51 23.27 13.36 7.04
C PHE A 51 24.66 13.66 7.64
N GLU A 52 24.76 14.67 8.50
CA GLU A 52 26.01 15.01 9.19
C GLU A 52 26.52 13.83 10.01
N GLY A 53 27.82 13.54 9.91
CA GLY A 53 28.45 12.39 10.57
C GLY A 53 28.18 11.03 9.93
N THR A 54 27.41 10.97 8.83
CA THR A 54 27.25 9.75 8.02
C THR A 54 28.23 9.76 6.82
N PRO A 55 28.58 8.61 6.25
CA PRO A 55 29.40 8.56 5.03
C PRO A 55 28.59 8.87 3.75
N ILE A 56 27.31 9.24 3.87
CA ILE A 56 26.44 9.56 2.73
C ILE A 56 26.73 10.98 2.27
N LYS A 57 26.97 11.16 0.97
CA LYS A 57 27.29 12.45 0.38
C LYS A 57 26.03 13.17 -0.10
N VAL A 58 25.75 14.34 0.47
CA VAL A 58 24.66 15.20 0.02
C VAL A 58 25.14 16.07 -1.14
N LEU A 59 24.45 16.00 -2.28
CA LEU A 59 24.72 16.80 -3.48
C LEU A 59 23.66 17.90 -3.68
N PRO A 60 24.01 19.02 -4.36
CA PRO A 60 23.11 20.17 -4.50
C PRO A 60 21.78 19.88 -5.23
N ASP A 61 21.82 19.03 -6.26
CA ASP A 61 20.67 18.76 -7.11
C ASP A 61 20.82 17.43 -7.89
N GLY A 62 19.79 17.11 -8.67
CA GLY A 62 19.76 15.92 -9.52
C GLY A 62 20.75 15.93 -10.69
N PHE A 63 21.28 17.08 -11.13
CA PHE A 63 22.33 17.11 -12.16
C PHE A 63 23.65 16.55 -11.62
N HIS A 64 23.99 16.88 -10.37
CA HIS A 64 25.19 16.38 -9.72
C HIS A 64 25.14 14.87 -9.50
N ILE A 65 23.95 14.33 -9.19
CA ILE A 65 23.70 12.89 -9.12
C ILE A 65 23.83 12.27 -10.52
N SER A 66 23.08 12.81 -11.49
CA SER A 66 22.94 12.24 -12.84
C SER A 66 24.26 12.10 -13.58
N ARG A 67 25.15 13.09 -13.47
CA ARG A 67 26.43 13.10 -14.19
C ARG A 67 27.51 12.20 -13.58
N ARG A 68 27.32 11.73 -12.35
CA ARG A 68 28.35 11.01 -11.57
C ARG A 68 28.04 9.54 -11.36
N CYS A 69 26.78 9.23 -11.05
CA CYS A 69 26.40 7.94 -10.49
C CYS A 69 26.24 6.86 -11.55
N ASP A 70 26.57 5.62 -11.18
CA ASP A 70 26.43 4.41 -12.01
C ASP A 70 25.03 3.79 -11.88
N TRP A 71 24.41 3.91 -10.71
CA TRP A 71 23.03 3.52 -10.45
C TRP A 71 22.27 4.68 -9.81
N ILE A 72 21.11 5.03 -10.38
CA ILE A 72 20.32 6.18 -9.99
C ILE A 72 18.89 5.75 -9.72
N MET A 73 18.38 6.12 -8.54
CA MET A 73 17.00 5.91 -8.17
C MET A 73 16.28 7.24 -7.98
N TYR A 74 15.20 7.44 -8.75
CA TYR A 74 14.24 8.51 -8.53
C TYR A 74 13.24 8.09 -7.43
N ALA A 75 13.42 8.61 -6.23
CA ALA A 75 12.57 8.40 -5.06
C ALA A 75 11.71 9.65 -4.78
N VAL A 76 10.99 10.09 -5.82
CA VAL A 76 10.06 11.24 -5.80
C VAL A 76 8.62 10.75 -5.91
N GLU A 77 7.67 11.62 -5.60
CA GLU A 77 6.26 11.33 -5.79
C GLU A 77 5.97 11.06 -7.27
N ALA A 78 5.08 10.10 -7.53
CA ALA A 78 4.75 9.68 -8.90
C ALA A 78 4.18 10.83 -9.75
N GLU A 79 3.59 11.86 -9.13
CA GLU A 79 3.09 13.06 -9.84
C GLU A 79 4.24 13.91 -10.41
N TYR A 80 5.38 13.95 -9.72
CA TYR A 80 6.53 14.75 -10.12
C TYR A 80 7.54 13.99 -10.98
N ILE A 81 7.39 12.66 -11.13
CA ILE A 81 8.38 11.83 -11.84
C ILE A 81 8.66 12.35 -13.26
N ASN A 82 7.63 12.76 -14.01
CA ASN A 82 7.81 13.27 -15.36
C ASN A 82 8.64 14.55 -15.39
N ALA A 83 8.33 15.50 -14.50
CA ALA A 83 9.02 16.80 -14.44
C ALA A 83 10.48 16.64 -13.99
N VAL A 84 10.72 15.79 -12.98
CA VAL A 84 12.04 15.58 -12.39
C VAL A 84 12.95 14.81 -13.36
N VAL A 85 12.44 13.76 -14.01
CA VAL A 85 13.18 13.02 -15.04
C VAL A 85 13.42 13.88 -16.28
N LYS A 86 12.47 14.72 -16.69
CA LYS A 86 12.68 15.70 -17.77
C LYS A 86 13.83 16.65 -17.47
N GLN A 87 13.94 17.10 -16.23
CA GLN A 87 14.96 18.06 -15.81
C GLN A 87 16.34 17.42 -15.72
N TYR A 88 16.47 16.27 -15.05
CA TYR A 88 17.78 15.69 -14.71
C TYR A 88 18.21 14.53 -15.61
N GLY A 89 17.26 13.77 -16.16
CA GLY A 89 17.49 12.59 -16.99
C GLY A 89 18.43 12.80 -18.18
N PRO A 90 18.34 13.89 -18.95
CA PRO A 90 19.22 14.13 -20.10
C PRO A 90 20.71 14.27 -19.74
N ALA A 91 21.04 14.58 -18.48
CA ALA A 91 22.41 14.74 -18.00
C ALA A 91 23.01 13.42 -17.45
N THR A 92 22.32 12.30 -17.60
CA THR A 92 22.73 11.01 -17.03
C THR A 92 24.05 10.53 -17.65
N LYS A 93 24.92 10.00 -16.79
CA LYS A 93 26.20 9.38 -17.18
C LYS A 93 25.98 8.22 -18.16
N ILE A 94 26.82 8.15 -19.20
CA ILE A 94 26.82 7.08 -20.20
C ILE A 94 26.92 5.70 -19.52
N GLY A 95 26.03 4.78 -19.92
CA GLY A 95 26.03 3.40 -19.42
C GLY A 95 25.53 3.24 -17.97
N ALA A 96 25.04 4.31 -17.35
CA ALA A 96 24.41 4.25 -16.03
C ALA A 96 23.08 3.47 -16.08
N ILE A 97 22.64 3.02 -14.91
CA ILE A 97 21.36 2.37 -14.70
C ILE A 97 20.45 3.36 -13.98
N VAL A 98 19.26 3.59 -14.52
CA VAL A 98 18.28 4.49 -13.94
C VAL A 98 16.98 3.75 -13.71
N GLY A 99 16.38 3.98 -12.53
CA GLY A 99 15.05 3.51 -12.19
C GLY A 99 14.36 4.48 -11.25
N GLY A 100 13.10 4.22 -10.95
CA GLY A 100 12.42 4.89 -9.85
C GLY A 100 11.94 3.91 -8.80
N GLN A 101 11.48 4.49 -7.69
CA GLN A 101 10.74 3.81 -6.62
C GLN A 101 9.38 4.49 -6.45
N THR A 102 8.66 4.65 -7.56
CA THR A 102 7.26 5.11 -7.52
C THR A 102 6.30 3.94 -7.27
N SER A 103 5.08 4.19 -6.81
CA SER A 103 4.10 3.12 -6.62
C SER A 103 3.37 2.68 -7.90
N VAL A 104 3.55 3.41 -9.02
CA VAL A 104 2.94 3.12 -10.34
C VAL A 104 4.01 3.25 -11.41
N LYS A 105 4.21 2.20 -12.20
CA LYS A 105 5.35 2.09 -13.12
C LYS A 105 5.09 2.72 -14.47
N LYS A 106 3.85 2.70 -14.97
CA LYS A 106 3.54 3.29 -16.26
C LYS A 106 4.03 4.74 -16.44
N PRO A 107 3.65 5.73 -15.60
CA PRO A 107 4.12 7.11 -15.76
C PRO A 107 5.63 7.26 -15.53
N GLU A 108 6.23 6.39 -14.72
CA GLU A 108 7.66 6.37 -14.48
C GLU A 108 8.41 5.90 -15.74
N ILE A 109 8.02 4.75 -16.31
CA ILE A 109 8.64 4.20 -17.52
C ILE A 109 8.45 5.16 -18.70
N GLU A 110 7.26 5.73 -18.89
CA GLU A 110 7.00 6.73 -19.95
C GLU A 110 7.92 7.96 -19.82
N ALA A 111 8.19 8.41 -18.59
CA ALA A 111 9.11 9.53 -18.36
C ALA A 111 10.57 9.13 -18.64
N LEU A 112 10.98 7.94 -18.18
CA LEU A 112 12.34 7.43 -18.37
C LEU A 112 12.64 7.19 -19.85
N GLU A 113 11.73 6.58 -20.60
CA GLU A 113 11.87 6.38 -22.05
C GLU A 113 11.98 7.70 -22.81
N LYS A 114 11.18 8.70 -22.41
CA LYS A 114 11.09 9.97 -23.12
C LYS A 114 12.32 10.87 -22.95
N TYR A 115 12.95 10.85 -21.78
CA TYR A 115 13.98 11.84 -21.43
C TYR A 115 15.35 11.26 -21.12
N LEU A 116 15.50 9.94 -20.96
CA LEU A 116 16.83 9.34 -20.81
C LEU A 116 17.50 9.09 -22.17
N PRO A 117 18.80 9.38 -22.30
CA PRO A 117 19.60 8.99 -23.46
C PRO A 117 19.51 7.49 -23.80
N GLU A 118 19.73 7.11 -25.06
CA GLU A 118 19.65 5.72 -25.52
C GLU A 118 20.75 4.80 -24.94
N ASP A 119 21.89 5.39 -24.57
CA ASP A 119 23.03 4.70 -23.95
C ASP A 119 22.89 4.51 -22.43
N VAL A 120 21.71 4.80 -21.87
CA VAL A 120 21.36 4.60 -20.47
C VAL A 120 20.42 3.41 -20.30
N HIS A 121 20.70 2.58 -19.31
CA HIS A 121 19.88 1.42 -18.96
C HIS A 121 18.73 1.79 -18.03
N ILE A 122 17.58 1.16 -18.22
CA ILE A 122 16.37 1.36 -17.42
C ILE A 122 16.06 0.09 -16.64
N ILE A 123 16.27 0.14 -15.32
CA ILE A 123 15.89 -0.92 -14.37
C ILE A 123 15.24 -0.25 -13.16
N SER A 124 13.93 -0.38 -13.06
CA SER A 124 13.13 0.17 -11.96
C SER A 124 12.99 -0.84 -10.81
N CYS A 125 12.61 -0.36 -9.63
CA CYS A 125 12.20 -1.21 -8.52
C CYS A 125 10.97 -0.69 -7.78
N HIS A 126 10.39 -1.53 -6.93
CA HIS A 126 9.36 -1.13 -5.98
C HIS A 126 9.46 -2.00 -4.72
N SER A 127 9.83 -1.39 -3.59
CA SER A 127 9.68 -2.03 -2.29
C SER A 127 8.20 -2.08 -1.94
N MET A 128 7.63 -3.26 -1.72
CA MET A 128 6.23 -3.44 -1.35
C MET A 128 5.96 -3.18 0.15
N HIS A 129 6.71 -2.23 0.72
CA HIS A 129 6.65 -1.81 2.12
C HIS A 129 7.03 -0.33 2.27
N GLY A 130 6.59 0.27 3.38
CA GLY A 130 6.97 1.65 3.73
C GLY A 130 8.33 1.73 4.45
N PRO A 131 8.87 2.93 4.66
CA PRO A 131 10.24 3.14 5.18
C PRO A 131 10.44 2.72 6.66
N GLY A 132 9.35 2.51 7.40
CA GLY A 132 9.38 2.05 8.81
C GLY A 132 9.25 0.53 8.98
N VAL A 133 9.31 -0.24 7.89
CA VAL A 133 9.17 -1.71 7.91
C VAL A 133 10.53 -2.35 7.62
N ASP A 134 10.87 -3.41 8.36
CA ASP A 134 12.05 -4.24 8.07
C ASP A 134 11.88 -4.89 6.68
N PRO A 135 12.81 -4.64 5.73
CA PRO A 135 12.71 -5.16 4.37
C PRO A 135 12.92 -6.69 4.28
N THR A 136 13.43 -7.32 5.33
CA THR A 136 13.78 -8.75 5.34
C THR A 136 12.55 -9.61 5.04
N GLY A 137 12.62 -10.44 4.00
CA GLY A 137 11.52 -11.30 3.55
C GLY A 137 10.31 -10.56 2.97
N GLN A 138 10.35 -9.23 2.88
CA GLN A 138 9.31 -8.45 2.21
C GLN A 138 9.52 -8.49 0.69
N PRO A 139 8.47 -8.40 -0.13
CA PRO A 139 8.64 -8.37 -1.58
C PRO A 139 9.33 -7.08 -2.05
N LEU A 140 10.27 -7.25 -2.99
CA LEU A 140 10.91 -6.16 -3.73
C LEU A 140 10.83 -6.50 -5.22
N ILE A 141 10.07 -5.70 -5.97
CA ILE A 141 9.89 -5.94 -7.40
C ILE A 141 11.01 -5.24 -8.16
N VAL A 142 11.61 -5.93 -9.12
CA VAL A 142 12.60 -5.39 -10.06
C VAL A 142 12.04 -5.48 -11.48
N ILE A 143 12.12 -4.38 -12.23
CA ILE A 143 11.56 -4.27 -13.57
C ILE A 143 12.68 -3.91 -14.53
N LYS A 144 13.16 -4.92 -15.25
CA LYS A 144 14.13 -4.77 -16.33
C LYS A 144 13.40 -4.29 -17.59
N HIS A 145 13.43 -2.98 -17.85
CA HIS A 145 12.73 -2.38 -18.99
C HIS A 145 13.64 -2.27 -20.23
N ARG A 146 14.80 -1.62 -20.09
CA ARG A 146 15.79 -1.43 -21.17
C ARG A 146 17.20 -1.63 -20.65
N ALA A 147 17.66 -2.87 -20.52
CA ALA A 147 18.99 -3.16 -19.98
C ALA A 147 19.55 -4.51 -20.45
N THR A 148 20.87 -4.70 -20.31
CA THR A 148 21.52 -6.01 -20.47
C THR A 148 21.36 -6.86 -19.21
N ASP A 149 21.58 -8.17 -19.31
CA ASP A 149 21.55 -9.07 -18.15
C ASP A 149 22.66 -8.75 -17.13
N GLU A 150 23.84 -8.36 -17.60
CA GLU A 150 24.94 -7.91 -16.73
C GLU A 150 24.52 -6.73 -15.82
N LYS A 151 23.74 -5.79 -16.37
CA LYS A 151 23.24 -4.63 -15.61
C LYS A 151 22.14 -5.05 -14.64
N LEU A 152 21.29 -6.01 -15.02
CA LEU A 152 20.32 -6.61 -14.10
C LEU A 152 21.03 -7.29 -12.92
N ASP A 153 22.05 -8.09 -13.17
CA ASP A 153 22.82 -8.77 -12.12
C ASP A 153 23.45 -7.77 -11.15
N LEU A 154 23.96 -6.65 -11.65
CA LEU A 154 24.47 -5.56 -10.80
C LEU A 154 23.38 -4.97 -9.91
N VAL A 155 22.17 -4.73 -10.43
CA VAL A 155 21.04 -4.24 -9.63
C VAL A 155 20.61 -5.26 -8.58
N LEU A 156 20.53 -6.54 -8.93
CA LEU A 156 20.19 -7.60 -7.98
C LEU A 156 21.22 -7.70 -6.84
N LYS A 157 22.50 -7.55 -7.15
CA LYS A 157 23.59 -7.45 -6.16
C LYS A 157 23.46 -6.21 -5.27
N LEU A 158 23.17 -5.04 -5.85
CA LEU A 158 22.95 -3.81 -5.08
C LEU A 158 21.80 -4.02 -4.08
N LEU A 159 20.66 -4.53 -4.57
CA LEU A 159 19.45 -4.71 -3.78
C LEU A 159 19.49 -5.91 -2.82
N SER A 160 20.52 -6.77 -2.88
CA SER A 160 20.62 -7.93 -2.00
C SER A 160 20.80 -7.55 -0.53
N CYS A 161 21.31 -6.35 -0.24
CA CYS A 161 21.48 -5.86 1.13
C CYS A 161 20.16 -5.67 1.90
N PHE A 162 19.04 -5.55 1.18
CA PHE A 162 17.71 -5.43 1.76
C PHE A 162 17.17 -6.77 2.28
N LYS A 163 17.76 -7.90 1.86
CA LYS A 163 17.29 -9.26 2.21
C LYS A 163 15.80 -9.48 1.90
N SER A 164 15.29 -8.74 0.92
CA SER A 164 13.93 -8.84 0.42
C SER A 164 13.78 -10.05 -0.50
N ASN A 165 12.55 -10.53 -0.63
CA ASN A 165 12.20 -11.53 -1.64
C ASN A 165 12.07 -10.81 -2.98
N ILE A 166 13.12 -10.87 -3.79
CA ILE A 166 13.15 -10.17 -5.08
C ILE A 166 12.37 -10.98 -6.11
N ALA A 167 11.41 -10.32 -6.76
CA ALA A 167 10.67 -10.86 -7.91
C ALA A 167 10.85 -9.94 -9.11
N GLN A 168 10.87 -10.51 -10.31
CA GLN A 168 10.98 -9.75 -11.56
C GLN A 168 9.63 -9.73 -12.27
N LEU A 169 9.20 -8.54 -12.67
CA LEU A 169 7.95 -8.32 -13.40
C LEU A 169 8.18 -7.29 -14.51
N THR A 170 7.33 -7.29 -15.52
CA THR A 170 7.18 -6.15 -16.42
C THR A 170 6.45 -5.00 -15.71
N ALA A 171 6.54 -3.80 -16.27
CA ALA A 171 5.82 -2.63 -15.74
C ALA A 171 4.30 -2.83 -15.74
N ASP A 172 3.76 -3.45 -16.80
CA ASP A 172 2.33 -3.74 -16.94
C ASP A 172 1.84 -4.80 -15.94
N GLU A 173 2.60 -5.89 -15.76
CA GLU A 173 2.30 -6.90 -14.75
C GLU A 173 2.32 -6.30 -13.35
N HIS A 174 3.34 -5.49 -13.04
CA HIS A 174 3.44 -4.76 -11.78
C HIS A 174 2.20 -3.89 -11.54
N ASP A 175 1.83 -3.03 -12.49
CA ASP A 175 0.73 -2.09 -12.30
C ASP A 175 -0.62 -2.81 -12.19
N ARG A 176 -0.80 -3.92 -12.92
CA ARG A 176 -1.97 -4.79 -12.75
C ARG A 176 -2.05 -5.40 -11.36
N ILE A 177 -0.98 -6.09 -10.94
CA ILE A 177 -0.94 -6.78 -9.66
C ILE A 177 -1.07 -5.79 -8.49
N THR A 178 -0.44 -4.62 -8.57
CA THR A 178 -0.56 -3.59 -7.51
C THR A 178 -1.96 -2.98 -7.45
N ALA A 179 -2.65 -2.79 -8.58
CA ALA A 179 -4.07 -2.43 -8.56
C ALA A 179 -4.88 -3.52 -7.82
N ASP A 180 -4.74 -4.78 -8.26
CA ASP A 180 -5.49 -5.93 -7.74
C ASP A 180 -5.31 -6.14 -6.23
N THR A 181 -4.14 -5.81 -5.69
CA THR A 181 -3.79 -6.04 -4.27
C THR A 181 -3.93 -4.80 -3.39
N GLN A 182 -3.85 -3.58 -3.92
CA GLN A 182 -3.78 -2.38 -3.07
C GLN A 182 -4.92 -1.39 -3.31
N ALA A 183 -5.45 -1.28 -4.52
CA ALA A 183 -6.39 -0.21 -4.87
C ALA A 183 -7.66 -0.28 -4.01
N VAL A 184 -8.32 -1.45 -4.02
CA VAL A 184 -9.56 -1.63 -3.26
C VAL A 184 -9.28 -1.69 -1.76
N THR A 185 -8.17 -2.29 -1.34
CA THR A 185 -7.78 -2.34 0.07
C THR A 185 -7.62 -0.94 0.66
N HIS A 186 -6.90 -0.05 -0.01
CA HIS A 186 -6.78 1.34 0.42
C HIS A 186 -8.13 2.06 0.38
N ALA A 187 -8.93 1.88 -0.67
CA ALA A 187 -10.26 2.49 -0.77
C ALA A 187 -11.18 2.07 0.38
N ALA A 188 -11.15 0.80 0.80
CA ALA A 188 -11.94 0.30 1.92
C ALA A 188 -11.57 1.00 3.23
N PHE A 189 -10.29 1.08 3.57
CA PHE A 189 -9.84 1.72 4.82
C PHE A 189 -10.01 3.25 4.83
N LEU A 190 -9.77 3.91 3.69
CA LEU A 190 -10.06 5.34 3.53
C LEU A 190 -11.56 5.60 3.67
N THR A 191 -12.40 4.70 3.18
CA THR A 191 -13.84 4.81 3.38
C THR A 191 -14.20 4.68 4.86
N MET A 192 -13.61 3.72 5.59
CA MET A 192 -13.87 3.54 7.03
C MET A 192 -13.52 4.79 7.83
N GLY A 193 -12.31 5.33 7.66
CA GLY A 193 -11.90 6.52 8.40
C GLY A 193 -12.75 7.74 8.10
N SER A 194 -13.09 7.96 6.82
CA SER A 194 -13.97 9.06 6.44
C SER A 194 -15.38 8.91 7.01
N ALA A 195 -15.92 7.69 7.09
CA ALA A 195 -17.23 7.42 7.70
C ALA A 195 -17.21 7.66 9.22
N TRP A 196 -16.19 7.19 9.93
CA TRP A 196 -16.04 7.47 11.37
C TRP A 196 -15.95 8.96 11.66
N ARG A 197 -15.19 9.71 10.84
CA ARG A 197 -15.14 11.16 10.93
C ARG A 197 -16.51 11.80 10.67
N ALA A 198 -17.21 11.38 9.61
CA ALA A 198 -18.51 11.93 9.24
C ALA A 198 -19.54 11.77 10.37
N ASN A 199 -19.47 10.65 11.10
CA ASN A 199 -20.28 10.42 12.30
C ASN A 199 -19.72 11.06 13.58
N ALA A 200 -18.56 11.73 13.54
CA ALA A 200 -17.83 12.23 14.71
C ALA A 200 -17.58 11.15 15.78
N GLN A 201 -17.22 9.95 15.34
CA GLN A 201 -17.06 8.76 16.16
C GLN A 201 -15.60 8.30 16.21
N PHE A 202 -15.22 7.73 17.36
CA PHE A 202 -14.00 6.97 17.52
C PHE A 202 -14.35 5.48 17.66
N PRO A 203 -13.90 4.60 16.74
CA PRO A 203 -14.38 3.21 16.70
C PRO A 203 -14.10 2.42 17.98
N TRP A 204 -12.98 2.67 18.66
CA TRP A 204 -12.64 1.99 19.93
C TRP A 204 -13.58 2.31 21.11
N LEU A 205 -14.46 3.31 20.97
CA LEU A 205 -15.49 3.67 21.96
C LEU A 205 -16.84 3.00 21.69
N LEU A 206 -16.99 2.26 20.59
CA LEU A 206 -18.26 1.72 20.12
C LEU A 206 -18.28 0.19 20.16
N PRO A 207 -19.28 -0.47 20.77
CA PRO A 207 -19.30 -1.92 20.99
C PRO A 207 -19.24 -2.81 19.73
N HIS A 208 -19.68 -2.32 18.58
CA HIS A 208 -19.70 -3.06 17.30
C HIS A 208 -18.39 -2.91 16.50
N PHE A 209 -17.43 -2.12 16.98
CA PHE A 209 -16.08 -1.99 16.43
C PHE A 209 -15.01 -2.59 17.36
N VAL A 210 -15.39 -3.59 18.17
CA VAL A 210 -14.52 -4.26 19.16
C VAL A 210 -14.25 -5.71 18.78
N GLY A 211 -12.99 -6.15 18.93
CA GLY A 211 -12.55 -7.55 18.76
C GLY A 211 -11.67 -7.77 17.53
N GLY A 212 -11.13 -8.98 17.37
CA GLY A 212 -10.13 -9.37 16.36
C GLY A 212 -10.20 -8.66 15.00
N ILE A 213 -11.25 -8.92 14.20
CA ILE A 213 -11.43 -8.29 12.87
C ILE A 213 -11.44 -6.76 12.95
N GLU A 214 -12.09 -6.19 13.95
CA GLU A 214 -12.26 -4.75 14.09
C GLU A 214 -10.96 -4.07 14.54
N ASN A 215 -10.18 -4.71 15.41
CA ASN A 215 -8.86 -4.23 15.80
C ASN A 215 -7.94 -4.08 14.57
N VAL A 216 -7.94 -5.07 13.66
CA VAL A 216 -7.19 -4.98 12.42
C VAL A 216 -7.69 -3.80 11.58
N LYS A 217 -9.01 -3.63 11.45
CA LYS A 217 -9.58 -2.53 10.66
C LYS A 217 -9.18 -1.16 11.17
N VAL A 218 -9.32 -0.94 12.49
CA VAL A 218 -8.98 0.33 13.13
C VAL A 218 -7.49 0.62 13.01
N ASN A 219 -6.63 -0.33 13.37
CA ASN A 219 -5.18 -0.11 13.35
C ASN A 219 -4.67 0.15 11.92
N VAL A 220 -5.18 -0.57 10.92
CA VAL A 220 -4.76 -0.36 9.53
C VAL A 220 -5.28 0.97 8.98
N ALA A 221 -6.54 1.34 9.27
CA ALA A 221 -7.08 2.63 8.86
C ALA A 221 -6.27 3.80 9.46
N LEU A 222 -6.02 3.78 10.77
CA LEU A 222 -5.21 4.82 11.44
C LEU A 222 -3.79 4.88 10.88
N ARG A 223 -3.17 3.72 10.61
CA ARG A 223 -1.86 3.65 9.95
C ARG A 223 -1.88 4.27 8.55
N ILE A 224 -2.95 4.08 7.78
CA ILE A 224 -3.07 4.70 6.47
C ILE A 224 -3.11 6.22 6.62
N TYR A 225 -3.96 6.73 7.51
CA TYR A 225 -4.10 8.18 7.75
C TYR A 225 -2.90 8.85 8.41
N SER A 226 -2.04 8.11 9.12
CA SER A 226 -0.79 8.64 9.67
C SER A 226 0.32 8.80 8.62
N ASN A 227 0.11 8.29 7.40
CA ASN A 227 1.03 8.43 6.27
C ASN A 227 0.63 9.59 5.33
N LYS A 228 1.44 9.81 4.29
CA LYS A 228 1.22 10.90 3.34
C LYS A 228 0.17 10.53 2.29
N TRP A 229 -0.79 11.43 2.07
CA TRP A 229 -1.92 11.24 1.15
C TRP A 229 -1.49 10.90 -0.28
N HIS A 230 -0.41 11.54 -0.77
CA HIS A 230 0.05 11.43 -2.16
C HIS A 230 0.55 10.02 -2.53
N VAL A 231 0.95 9.21 -1.54
CA VAL A 231 1.30 7.79 -1.76
C VAL A 231 0.08 7.00 -2.23
N TYR A 232 -1.07 7.21 -1.57
CA TYR A 232 -2.31 6.53 -1.89
C TYR A 232 -2.99 7.12 -3.13
N ALA A 233 -3.01 8.45 -3.24
CA ALA A 233 -3.55 9.15 -4.39
C ALA A 233 -2.82 8.78 -5.68
N GLY A 234 -1.49 8.67 -5.62
CA GLY A 234 -0.68 8.32 -6.79
C GLY A 234 -1.08 6.97 -7.38
N LEU A 235 -1.19 5.93 -6.56
CA LEU A 235 -1.69 4.63 -7.01
C LEU A 235 -3.12 4.73 -7.54
N ALA A 236 -4.04 5.32 -6.78
CA ALA A 236 -5.46 5.33 -7.11
C ALA A 236 -5.76 6.10 -8.41
N ILE A 237 -5.11 7.24 -8.62
CA ILE A 237 -5.39 8.18 -9.73
C ILE A 237 -4.51 7.91 -10.96
N MET A 238 -3.26 7.47 -10.80
CA MET A 238 -2.37 7.29 -11.95
C MET A 238 -2.40 5.87 -12.52
N ASN A 239 -2.96 4.89 -11.81
CA ASN A 239 -3.18 3.55 -12.34
C ASN A 239 -4.60 3.41 -12.92
N PRO A 240 -4.78 3.24 -14.25
CA PRO A 240 -6.10 3.12 -14.86
C PRO A 240 -6.90 1.91 -14.37
N ILE A 241 -6.22 0.81 -14.03
CA ILE A 241 -6.86 -0.41 -13.51
C ILE A 241 -7.42 -0.13 -12.11
N ALA A 242 -6.66 0.58 -11.26
CA ALA A 242 -7.11 0.97 -9.93
C ALA A 242 -8.41 1.80 -9.97
N LYS A 243 -8.55 2.72 -10.94
CA LYS A 243 -9.78 3.51 -11.12
C LYS A 243 -11.01 2.63 -11.29
N VAL A 244 -10.94 1.66 -12.22
CA VAL A 244 -12.04 0.73 -12.50
C VAL A 244 -12.42 -0.05 -11.25
N GLN A 245 -11.42 -0.54 -10.51
CA GLN A 245 -11.64 -1.34 -9.31
C GLN A 245 -12.25 -0.54 -8.17
N ILE A 246 -11.78 0.69 -7.93
CA ILE A 246 -12.31 1.56 -6.88
C ILE A 246 -13.76 1.95 -7.20
N THR A 247 -14.06 2.25 -8.47
CA THR A 247 -15.45 2.51 -8.92
C THR A 247 -16.33 1.27 -8.74
N GLN A 248 -15.85 0.08 -9.10
CA GLN A 248 -16.58 -1.16 -8.94
C GLN A 248 -16.81 -1.49 -7.45
N TYR A 249 -15.83 -1.27 -6.59
CA TYR A 249 -15.98 -1.46 -5.15
C TYR A 249 -17.06 -0.54 -4.56
N ALA A 250 -17.02 0.76 -4.88
CA ALA A 250 -18.07 1.68 -4.44
C ALA A 250 -19.46 1.30 -4.98
N LYS A 251 -19.53 0.69 -6.16
CA LYS A 251 -20.76 0.09 -6.70
C LYS A 251 -21.21 -1.13 -5.88
N CYS A 252 -20.31 -2.07 -5.57
CA CYS A 252 -20.60 -3.22 -4.72
C CYS A 252 -21.11 -2.81 -3.34
N VAL A 253 -20.44 -1.86 -2.69
CA VAL A 253 -20.86 -1.27 -1.39
C VAL A 253 -22.30 -0.75 -1.49
N ALA A 254 -22.59 0.08 -2.49
CA ALA A 254 -23.92 0.66 -2.65
C ALA A 254 -24.99 -0.38 -3.00
N ASP A 255 -24.68 -1.35 -3.85
CA ASP A 255 -25.65 -2.37 -4.27
C ASP A 255 -25.96 -3.34 -3.14
N LEU A 256 -24.97 -3.75 -2.34
CA LEU A 256 -25.18 -4.52 -1.11
C LEU A 256 -26.03 -3.72 -0.11
N PHE A 257 -25.72 -2.44 0.09
CA PHE A 257 -26.51 -1.60 0.99
C PHE A 257 -27.98 -1.43 0.56
N LYS A 258 -28.25 -1.34 -0.76
CA LYS A 258 -29.63 -1.34 -1.27
C LYS A 258 -30.40 -2.61 -0.90
N LEU A 259 -29.76 -3.78 -1.01
CA LEU A 259 -30.36 -5.04 -0.59
C LEU A 259 -30.60 -5.07 0.92
N MET A 260 -29.66 -4.53 1.71
CA MET A 260 -29.79 -4.42 3.15
C MET A 260 -30.99 -3.56 3.57
N ILE A 261 -31.21 -2.39 2.96
CA ILE A 261 -32.32 -1.48 3.34
C ILE A 261 -33.68 -1.93 2.81
N GLN A 262 -33.68 -2.78 1.77
CA GLN A 262 -34.89 -3.42 1.24
C GLN A 262 -35.18 -4.75 1.95
N GLU A 263 -34.33 -5.17 2.90
CA GLU A 263 -34.42 -6.45 3.60
C GLU A 263 -34.58 -7.65 2.65
N LYS A 264 -33.93 -7.59 1.47
CA LYS A 264 -33.95 -8.65 0.47
C LYS A 264 -32.98 -9.77 0.85
N GLU A 265 -33.31 -10.48 1.92
CA GLU A 265 -32.45 -11.47 2.55
C GLU A 265 -31.94 -12.55 1.57
N GLU A 266 -32.85 -13.18 0.82
CA GLU A 266 -32.50 -14.25 -0.12
C GLU A 266 -31.50 -13.78 -1.19
N GLU A 267 -31.75 -12.61 -1.79
CA GLU A 267 -30.87 -12.02 -2.81
C GLU A 267 -29.51 -11.64 -2.21
N PHE A 268 -29.50 -11.04 -1.01
CA PHE A 268 -28.29 -10.66 -0.31
C PHE A 268 -27.43 -11.89 0.03
N ARG A 269 -28.02 -12.91 0.66
CA ARG A 269 -27.33 -14.16 1.03
C ARG A 269 -26.78 -14.88 -0.20
N ALA A 270 -27.56 -14.99 -1.27
CA ALA A 270 -27.12 -15.63 -2.50
C ALA A 270 -25.91 -14.93 -3.12
N ARG A 271 -25.92 -13.59 -3.17
CA ARG A 271 -24.81 -12.79 -3.69
C ARG A 271 -23.54 -12.97 -2.86
N ILE A 272 -23.63 -12.87 -1.53
CA ILE A 272 -22.49 -13.05 -0.63
C ILE A 272 -21.92 -14.46 -0.71
N LYS A 273 -22.77 -15.50 -0.69
CA LYS A 273 -22.32 -16.90 -0.79
C LYS A 273 -21.65 -17.19 -2.13
N LYS A 274 -22.21 -16.70 -3.24
CA LYS A 274 -21.62 -16.87 -4.57
C LYS A 274 -20.24 -16.21 -4.67
N ALA A 275 -20.10 -15.00 -4.15
CA ALA A 275 -18.83 -14.30 -4.14
C ALA A 275 -17.81 -15.01 -3.21
N GLY A 276 -18.25 -15.48 -2.04
CA GLY A 276 -17.42 -16.26 -1.12
C GLY A 276 -16.91 -17.56 -1.73
N GLU A 277 -17.76 -18.31 -2.42
CA GLU A 277 -17.38 -19.55 -3.11
C GLU A 277 -16.39 -19.28 -4.25
N PHE A 278 -16.56 -18.18 -4.98
CA PHE A 278 -15.63 -17.81 -6.05
C PHE A 278 -14.21 -17.53 -5.52
N VAL A 279 -14.09 -16.85 -4.37
CA VAL A 279 -12.79 -16.42 -3.83
C VAL A 279 -12.14 -17.48 -2.93
N PHE A 280 -12.94 -18.16 -2.10
CA PHE A 280 -12.46 -19.04 -1.03
C PHE A 280 -12.91 -20.51 -1.20
N GLY A 281 -13.66 -20.83 -2.24
CA GLY A 281 -14.05 -22.21 -2.58
C GLY A 281 -12.92 -22.99 -3.25
N GLY A 282 -13.21 -24.21 -3.71
CA GLY A 282 -12.26 -25.01 -4.50
C GLY A 282 -10.92 -25.31 -3.80
N LEU A 283 -9.81 -25.14 -4.53
CA LEU A 283 -8.43 -25.44 -4.07
C LEU A 283 -7.97 -24.53 -2.92
N GLN A 284 -8.61 -23.37 -2.76
CA GLN A 284 -8.32 -22.41 -1.70
C GLN A 284 -8.87 -22.85 -0.34
N LYS A 285 -9.85 -23.77 -0.34
CA LYS A 285 -10.47 -24.30 0.89
C LYS A 285 -9.48 -25.03 1.79
N ASP A 286 -8.48 -25.68 1.19
CA ASP A 286 -7.46 -26.48 1.86
C ASP A 286 -6.16 -25.70 2.12
N HIS A 287 -6.09 -24.42 1.73
CA HIS A 287 -4.95 -23.56 2.02
C HIS A 287 -4.86 -23.21 3.52
N VAL A 288 -3.62 -23.10 4.02
CA VAL A 288 -3.33 -22.69 5.40
C VAL A 288 -3.82 -21.24 5.61
N PRO A 289 -4.73 -20.98 6.56
CA PRO A 289 -5.27 -19.63 6.76
C PRO A 289 -4.17 -18.55 6.90
N ILE A 290 -4.38 -17.39 6.28
CA ILE A 290 -3.38 -16.30 6.29
C ILE A 290 -3.19 -15.73 7.72
N LEU A 291 -4.24 -15.69 8.53
CA LEU A 291 -4.18 -15.26 9.93
C LEU A 291 -4.39 -16.44 10.86
N LEU A 292 -3.49 -16.55 11.84
CA LEU A 292 -3.52 -17.56 12.88
C LEU A 292 -4.05 -16.92 14.17
N ASP A 293 -5.25 -17.33 14.57
CA ASP A 293 -5.86 -17.18 15.91
C ASP A 293 -6.32 -15.76 16.34
N ASP A 294 -7.60 -15.64 16.71
CA ASP A 294 -8.23 -14.44 17.30
C ASP A 294 -7.46 -13.92 18.52
N ARG A 295 -6.82 -14.81 19.30
CA ARG A 295 -6.04 -14.43 20.48
C ARG A 295 -4.88 -13.51 20.15
N ILE A 296 -4.24 -13.69 18.98
CA ILE A 296 -3.13 -12.84 18.52
C ILE A 296 -3.66 -11.47 18.08
N LEU A 297 -4.82 -11.42 17.43
CA LEU A 297 -5.43 -10.17 16.96
C LEU A 297 -5.99 -9.32 18.11
N ASP A 298 -6.43 -9.95 19.19
CA ASP A 298 -6.97 -9.27 20.35
C ASP A 298 -5.90 -8.54 21.19
N GLU A 299 -4.62 -8.91 21.07
CA GLU A 299 -3.49 -8.19 21.72
C GLU A 299 -3.30 -6.77 21.17
N PHE A 300 -3.86 -6.47 20.00
CA PHE A 300 -3.75 -5.17 19.33
C PHE A 300 -5.02 -4.31 19.48
N SER A 301 -5.90 -4.63 20.44
CA SER A 301 -7.10 -3.85 20.72
C SER A 301 -6.77 -2.46 21.26
N LEU A 302 -7.33 -1.43 20.62
CA LEU A 302 -7.39 -0.06 21.16
C LEU A 302 -8.61 0.17 22.08
N SER A 303 -9.56 -0.78 22.10
CA SER A 303 -10.76 -0.67 22.92
C SER A 303 -10.55 -1.22 24.33
N LYS A 304 -11.16 -0.55 25.31
CA LYS A 304 -11.27 -1.00 26.71
C LYS A 304 -12.57 -1.75 27.00
N ILE A 305 -13.42 -1.96 25.99
CA ILE A 305 -14.71 -2.64 26.13
C ILE A 305 -14.47 -4.15 26.31
N PRO A 306 -15.05 -4.81 27.33
CA PRO A 306 -14.94 -6.26 27.52
C PRO A 306 -15.51 -7.04 26.33
N LYS A 307 -14.91 -8.19 25.98
CA LYS A 307 -15.32 -9.01 24.82
C LYS A 307 -16.78 -9.48 24.92
N GLU A 308 -17.27 -9.65 26.14
CA GLU A 308 -18.64 -10.08 26.43
C GLU A 308 -19.69 -9.02 26.05
N LYS A 309 -19.27 -7.77 25.84
CA LYS A 309 -20.12 -6.66 25.39
C LYS A 309 -20.02 -6.40 23.89
N LYS A 310 -19.27 -7.23 23.15
CA LYS A 310 -19.14 -7.13 21.70
C LYS A 310 -20.51 -7.27 21.05
N GLN A 311 -20.78 -6.42 20.08
CA GLN A 311 -21.99 -6.50 19.27
C GLN A 311 -21.65 -6.90 17.82
N PRO A 312 -22.55 -7.61 17.12
CA PRO A 312 -22.41 -7.91 15.70
C PRO A 312 -22.09 -6.67 14.84
N ASN A 313 -21.42 -6.84 13.70
CA ASN A 313 -21.21 -5.78 12.73
C ASN A 313 -21.62 -6.28 11.35
N SER A 314 -22.16 -5.41 10.49
CA SER A 314 -22.53 -5.76 9.11
C SER A 314 -21.31 -6.27 8.32
N HIS A 315 -20.12 -5.80 8.69
CA HIS A 315 -18.87 -5.98 7.97
C HIS A 315 -19.02 -5.64 6.47
N LEU A 316 -19.85 -4.65 6.13
CA LEU A 316 -20.14 -4.24 4.76
C LEU A 316 -18.86 -4.01 3.94
N SER A 317 -17.80 -3.50 4.57
CA SER A 317 -16.49 -3.30 3.95
C SER A 317 -15.82 -4.60 3.47
N LEU A 318 -15.94 -5.70 4.21
CA LEU A 318 -15.39 -7.01 3.83
C LEU A 318 -16.30 -7.72 2.82
N LEU A 319 -17.61 -7.67 3.05
CA LEU A 319 -18.60 -8.26 2.14
C LEU A 319 -18.52 -7.63 0.73
N ALA A 320 -18.42 -6.30 0.66
CA ALA A 320 -18.30 -5.59 -0.60
C ALA A 320 -16.96 -5.84 -1.29
N MET A 321 -15.88 -6.13 -0.55
CA MET A 321 -14.60 -6.49 -1.15
C MET A 321 -14.71 -7.81 -1.91
N VAL A 322 -15.26 -8.85 -1.26
CA VAL A 322 -15.39 -10.17 -1.88
C VAL A 322 -16.34 -10.13 -3.07
N ASP A 323 -17.44 -9.38 -2.95
CA ASP A 323 -18.31 -9.13 -4.09
C ASP A 323 -17.58 -8.38 -5.21
N CYS A 324 -16.75 -7.37 -4.90
CA CYS A 324 -15.95 -6.66 -5.90
C CYS A 324 -15.00 -7.59 -6.66
N TRP A 325 -14.26 -8.45 -5.96
CA TRP A 325 -13.39 -9.45 -6.58
C TRP A 325 -14.17 -10.38 -7.51
N HIS A 326 -15.32 -10.89 -7.07
CA HIS A 326 -16.18 -11.73 -7.90
C HIS A 326 -16.73 -11.00 -9.13
N GLN A 327 -17.18 -9.75 -9.01
CA GLN A 327 -17.67 -8.96 -10.15
C GLN A 327 -16.57 -8.65 -11.17
N LEU A 328 -15.33 -8.54 -10.73
CA LEU A 328 -14.17 -8.28 -11.60
C LEU A 328 -13.49 -9.55 -12.11
N GLY A 329 -13.90 -10.73 -11.64
CA GLY A 329 -13.24 -12.00 -11.96
C GLY A 329 -11.80 -12.05 -11.43
N LEU A 330 -11.52 -11.39 -10.30
CA LEU A 330 -10.18 -11.30 -9.71
C LEU A 330 -10.03 -12.33 -8.59
N ASN A 331 -8.97 -13.13 -8.66
CA ASN A 331 -8.58 -14.00 -7.57
C ASN A 331 -7.40 -13.38 -6.78
N PRO A 332 -7.60 -12.94 -5.53
CA PRO A 332 -6.54 -12.30 -4.76
C PRO A 332 -5.33 -13.20 -4.49
N TYR A 333 -5.48 -14.53 -4.52
CA TYR A 333 -4.39 -15.48 -4.28
C TYR A 333 -3.39 -15.58 -5.44
N GLU A 334 -3.77 -15.20 -6.66
CA GLU A 334 -2.88 -15.24 -7.84
C GLU A 334 -1.81 -14.13 -7.78
N HIS A 335 -2.04 -13.12 -6.96
CA HIS A 335 -1.26 -11.87 -6.96
C HIS A 335 -0.38 -11.70 -5.71
N MET A 336 -0.13 -12.80 -5.00
CA MET A 336 0.65 -12.83 -3.76
C MET A 336 2.13 -12.46 -3.93
N VAL A 337 2.64 -12.36 -5.16
CA VAL A 337 4.02 -11.94 -5.44
C VAL A 337 4.30 -10.49 -5.01
N CYS A 338 3.31 -9.58 -5.10
CA CYS A 338 3.43 -8.19 -4.69
C CYS A 338 2.67 -7.88 -3.39
N GLN A 339 2.39 -8.91 -2.58
CA GLN A 339 1.61 -8.73 -1.37
C GLN A 339 2.27 -7.73 -0.42
N THR A 340 1.51 -6.70 -0.03
CA THR A 340 1.93 -5.79 1.03
C THR A 340 1.48 -6.33 2.38
N PRO A 341 2.12 -5.93 3.49
CA PRO A 341 1.62 -6.27 4.82
C PRO A 341 0.13 -5.90 5.04
N LEU A 342 -0.33 -4.77 4.49
CA LEU A 342 -1.72 -4.34 4.59
C LEU A 342 -2.67 -5.28 3.84
N PHE A 343 -2.30 -5.66 2.61
CA PHE A 343 -3.09 -6.59 1.81
C PHE A 343 -3.21 -7.95 2.48
N ARG A 344 -2.11 -8.49 3.04
CA ARG A 344 -2.13 -9.77 3.78
C ARG A 344 -3.10 -9.73 4.96
N MET A 345 -3.03 -8.66 5.75
CA MET A 345 -3.92 -8.49 6.90
C MET A 345 -5.38 -8.41 6.48
N TRP A 346 -5.66 -7.61 5.44
CA TRP A 346 -7.00 -7.46 4.90
C TRP A 346 -7.55 -8.77 4.34
N MET A 347 -6.76 -9.47 3.54
CA MET A 347 -7.08 -10.82 3.02
C MET A 347 -7.36 -11.78 4.16
N GLY A 348 -6.52 -11.83 5.17
CA GLY A 348 -6.68 -12.75 6.29
C GLY A 348 -7.95 -12.53 7.10
N ILE A 349 -8.32 -11.28 7.42
CA ILE A 349 -9.58 -11.03 8.15
C ILE A 349 -10.81 -11.29 7.28
N THR A 350 -10.68 -11.11 5.96
CA THR A 350 -11.75 -11.41 5.01
C THR A 350 -11.96 -12.92 4.90
N GLU A 351 -10.87 -13.67 4.73
CA GLU A 351 -10.87 -15.14 4.73
C GLU A 351 -11.44 -15.67 6.05
N TYR A 352 -11.02 -15.11 7.18
CA TYR A 352 -11.52 -15.51 8.50
C TYR A 352 -13.04 -15.36 8.63
N LEU A 353 -13.60 -14.23 8.18
CA LEU A 353 -15.05 -14.00 8.17
C LEU A 353 -15.77 -15.04 7.29
N PHE A 354 -15.28 -15.31 6.08
CA PHE A 354 -15.96 -16.19 5.12
C PHE A 354 -15.79 -17.68 5.43
N ARG A 355 -14.71 -18.09 6.10
CA ARG A 355 -14.49 -19.49 6.54
C ARG A 355 -15.24 -19.82 7.83
N ASN A 356 -15.64 -18.84 8.63
CA ASN A 356 -16.44 -19.03 9.83
C ASN A 356 -17.94 -18.83 9.54
N ALA A 357 -18.66 -19.93 9.30
CA ALA A 357 -20.08 -19.90 8.94
C ALA A 357 -20.97 -19.17 9.97
N SER A 358 -20.66 -19.30 11.27
CA SER A 358 -21.42 -18.62 12.33
C SER A 358 -21.20 -17.10 12.29
N MET A 359 -19.95 -16.65 12.14
CA MET A 359 -19.64 -15.22 12.06
C MET A 359 -20.20 -14.59 10.77
N LEU A 360 -20.13 -15.31 9.65
CA LEU A 360 -20.69 -14.84 8.39
C LEU A 360 -22.21 -14.68 8.50
N ASP A 361 -22.90 -15.63 9.11
CA ASP A 361 -24.34 -15.55 9.35
C ASP A 361 -24.71 -14.40 10.29
N GLU A 362 -23.95 -14.22 11.37
CA GLU A 362 -24.11 -13.09 12.30
C GLU A 362 -23.94 -11.74 11.60
N ALA A 363 -22.94 -11.61 10.72
CA ALA A 363 -22.69 -10.40 9.94
C ALA A 363 -23.81 -10.11 8.93
N ILE A 364 -24.31 -11.15 8.24
CA ILE A 364 -25.45 -11.02 7.33
C ILE A 364 -26.72 -10.59 8.08
N ASN A 365 -27.02 -11.23 9.21
CA ASN A 365 -28.16 -10.87 10.05
C ASN A 365 -28.05 -9.43 10.56
N ALA A 366 -26.85 -9.02 11.00
CA ALA A 366 -26.59 -7.64 11.39
C ALA A 366 -26.82 -6.66 10.23
N ALA A 367 -26.31 -6.99 9.04
CA ALA A 367 -26.45 -6.17 7.84
C ALA A 367 -27.92 -5.99 7.43
N LEU A 368 -28.76 -7.01 7.57
CA LEU A 368 -30.17 -6.96 7.20
C LEU A 368 -31.04 -6.27 8.27
N TYR A 369 -30.87 -6.64 9.55
CA TYR A 369 -31.87 -6.36 10.57
C TYR A 369 -31.44 -5.41 11.69
N ARG A 370 -30.14 -5.18 11.88
CA ARG A 370 -29.70 -4.24 12.93
C ARG A 370 -29.77 -2.81 12.44
N LYS A 371 -30.76 -2.09 12.95
CA LYS A 371 -31.01 -0.69 12.56
C LYS A 371 -30.04 0.26 13.24
N GLU A 372 -29.43 -0.13 14.36
CA GLU A 372 -28.54 0.74 15.15
C GLU A 372 -27.24 1.07 14.41
N ILE A 373 -26.74 0.14 13.57
CA ILE A 373 -25.51 0.33 12.77
C ILE A 373 -25.80 0.87 11.36
N ARG A 374 -27.08 1.06 11.01
CA ARG A 374 -27.48 1.51 9.67
C ARG A 374 -26.97 2.91 9.32
N PRO A 375 -26.93 3.88 10.25
CA PRO A 375 -26.29 5.17 9.99
C PRO A 375 -24.81 5.04 9.63
N ASP A 376 -24.08 4.13 10.29
CA ASP A 376 -22.66 3.88 10.01
C ASP A 376 -22.47 3.28 8.60
N ASP A 377 -23.31 2.31 8.23
CA ASP A 377 -23.30 1.72 6.88
C ASP A 377 -23.66 2.77 5.80
N MET A 378 -24.57 3.71 6.10
CA MET A 378 -24.95 4.79 5.19
C MET A 378 -23.79 5.77 4.95
N GLU A 379 -23.10 6.20 6.01
CA GLU A 379 -21.90 7.04 5.88
C GLU A 379 -20.77 6.30 5.14
N PHE A 380 -20.64 5.00 5.37
CA PHE A 380 -19.69 4.17 4.63
C PHE A 380 -19.98 4.18 3.12
N VAL A 381 -21.23 4.00 2.71
CA VAL A 381 -21.64 4.05 1.29
C VAL A 381 -21.37 5.43 0.70
N THR A 382 -21.74 6.49 1.41
CA THR A 382 -21.53 7.88 0.98
C THR A 382 -20.05 8.20 0.79
N CYS A 383 -19.21 7.82 1.75
CA CYS A 383 -17.76 8.00 1.68
C CYS A 383 -17.13 7.16 0.55
N ALA A 384 -17.59 5.92 0.32
CA ALA A 384 -17.05 5.06 -0.74
C ALA A 384 -17.29 5.69 -2.11
N ARG A 385 -18.48 6.26 -2.32
CA ARG A 385 -18.81 7.01 -3.54
C ARG A 385 -17.95 8.27 -3.68
N GLY A 386 -17.76 9.02 -2.59
CA GLY A 386 -16.92 10.20 -2.59
C GLY A 386 -15.46 9.92 -2.97
N TRP A 387 -14.87 8.84 -2.45
CA TRP A 387 -13.52 8.42 -2.84
C TRP A 387 -13.45 7.96 -4.30
N ALA A 388 -14.41 7.17 -4.76
CA ALA A 388 -14.47 6.72 -6.15
C ALA A 388 -14.63 7.89 -7.13
N GLU A 389 -15.41 8.91 -6.78
CA GLU A 389 -15.57 10.12 -7.58
C GLU A 389 -14.27 10.94 -7.66
N SER A 390 -13.61 11.20 -6.52
CA SER A 390 -12.30 11.88 -6.49
C SER A 390 -11.27 11.18 -7.38
N VAL A 391 -11.25 9.85 -7.36
CA VAL A 391 -10.35 9.02 -8.18
C VAL A 391 -10.73 9.05 -9.66
N SER A 392 -12.01 8.92 -9.98
CA SER A 392 -12.51 8.92 -11.36
C SER A 392 -12.25 10.26 -12.05
N LEU A 393 -12.42 11.37 -11.34
CA LEU A 393 -12.14 12.72 -11.84
C LEU A 393 -10.63 13.03 -11.90
N GLY A 394 -9.79 12.20 -11.26
CA GLY A 394 -8.35 12.45 -11.15
C GLY A 394 -8.00 13.68 -10.31
N SER A 395 -8.85 14.06 -9.36
CA SER A 395 -8.66 15.26 -8.54
C SER A 395 -7.67 15.00 -7.40
N MET A 396 -6.40 15.39 -7.60
CA MET A 396 -5.38 15.34 -6.54
C MET A 396 -5.76 16.22 -5.35
N GLU A 397 -6.21 17.45 -5.61
CA GLU A 397 -6.67 18.39 -4.56
C GLU A 397 -7.86 17.83 -3.77
N GLY A 398 -8.87 17.30 -4.46
CA GLY A 398 -10.04 16.71 -3.83
C GLY A 398 -9.69 15.46 -3.01
N TYR A 399 -8.72 14.67 -3.47
CA TYR A 399 -8.18 13.53 -2.72
C TYR A 399 -7.44 13.99 -1.46
N GLN A 400 -6.53 14.98 -1.60
CA GLN A 400 -5.76 15.56 -0.51
C GLN A 400 -6.69 16.08 0.59
N LYS A 401 -7.66 16.93 0.23
CA LYS A 401 -8.58 17.53 1.20
C LYS A 401 -9.36 16.47 1.98
N ARG A 402 -9.94 15.47 1.31
CA ARG A 402 -10.67 14.36 1.97
C ARG A 402 -9.76 13.57 2.91
N PHE A 403 -8.52 13.33 2.50
CA PHE A 403 -7.55 12.60 3.30
C PHE A 403 -7.15 13.39 4.54
N GLU A 404 -6.69 14.63 4.36
CA GLU A 404 -6.13 15.47 5.42
C GLU A 404 -7.19 15.85 6.45
N GLU A 405 -8.41 16.18 6.04
CA GLU A 405 -9.47 16.48 7.01
C GLU A 405 -9.84 15.24 7.86
N THR A 406 -9.66 14.03 7.32
CA THR A 406 -9.82 12.77 8.08
C THR A 406 -8.62 12.47 8.95
N ALA A 407 -7.42 12.73 8.43
CA ALA A 407 -6.20 12.57 9.21
C ALA A 407 -6.19 13.51 10.42
N ASP A 408 -6.65 14.74 10.23
CA ASP A 408 -6.72 15.77 11.27
C ASP A 408 -7.68 15.39 12.40
N PHE A 409 -8.79 14.74 12.08
CA PHE A 409 -9.72 14.22 13.10
C PHE A 409 -9.08 13.15 14.01
N PHE A 410 -8.16 12.34 13.47
CA PHE A 410 -7.46 11.28 14.22
C PHE A 410 -6.07 11.67 14.73
N ARG A 411 -5.65 12.94 14.54
CA ARG A 411 -4.26 13.38 14.72
C ARG A 411 -3.67 13.00 16.07
N ASP A 412 -4.42 13.18 17.15
CA ASP A 412 -3.97 12.93 18.52
C ASP A 412 -3.74 11.44 18.80
N GLN A 413 -4.27 10.55 17.96
CA GLN A 413 -4.21 9.09 18.12
C GLN A 413 -3.09 8.46 17.28
N PHE A 414 -2.42 9.23 16.41
CA PHE A 414 -1.41 8.69 15.50
C PHE A 414 -0.15 8.19 16.19
N ALA A 415 0.28 8.82 17.29
CA ALA A 415 1.48 8.40 18.01
C ALA A 415 1.32 6.97 18.56
N GLU A 416 0.22 6.72 19.26
CA GLU A 416 -0.07 5.40 19.84
C GLU A 416 -0.38 4.36 18.76
N SER A 417 -1.27 4.67 17.82
CA SER A 417 -1.67 3.74 16.76
C SER A 417 -0.54 3.36 15.81
N THR A 418 0.44 4.25 15.57
CA THR A 418 1.61 3.92 14.75
C THR A 418 2.50 2.87 15.42
N ILE A 419 2.69 2.96 16.75
CA ILE A 419 3.46 1.98 17.51
C ILE A 419 2.75 0.62 17.48
N VAL A 420 1.46 0.60 17.79
CA VAL A 420 0.63 -0.62 17.79
C VAL A 420 0.60 -1.25 16.40
N GLY A 421 0.34 -0.46 15.35
CA GLY A 421 0.28 -0.92 13.97
C GLY A 421 1.61 -1.46 13.44
N ASN A 422 2.75 -0.90 13.83
CA ASN A 422 4.07 -1.44 13.46
C ASN A 422 4.38 -2.76 14.17
N ARG A 423 4.02 -2.86 15.46
CA ARG A 423 4.19 -4.09 16.24
C ARG A 423 3.34 -5.22 15.66
N MET A 424 2.10 -4.93 15.28
CA MET A 424 1.18 -5.87 14.65
C MET A 424 1.74 -6.43 13.33
N ILE A 425 2.23 -5.57 12.43
CA ILE A 425 2.83 -6.00 11.17
C ILE A 425 4.10 -6.83 11.40
N SER A 426 4.93 -6.44 12.36
CA SER A 426 6.16 -7.18 12.68
C SER A 426 5.86 -8.59 13.20
N MET A 427 4.88 -8.74 14.10
CA MET A 427 4.49 -10.03 14.66
C MET A 427 3.93 -10.96 13.60
N ILE A 428 3.01 -10.47 12.77
CA ILE A 428 2.39 -11.26 11.71
C ILE A 428 3.41 -11.65 10.64
N SER A 429 4.34 -10.76 10.28
CA SER A 429 5.41 -11.08 9.32
C SER A 429 6.34 -12.19 9.80
N LYS A 430 6.57 -12.31 11.12
CA LYS A 430 7.40 -13.36 11.73
C LYS A 430 6.68 -14.71 11.83
N ASN A 431 5.38 -14.72 12.14
CA ASN A 431 4.63 -15.96 12.33
C ASN A 431 4.30 -16.69 11.02
N ILE A 432 4.45 -16.02 9.86
CA ILE A 432 4.15 -16.59 8.53
C ILE A 432 5.43 -17.04 7.80
N SER A 433 6.62 -16.69 8.32
CA SER A 433 7.92 -17.16 7.80
C SER A 433 8.42 -18.44 8.48
N GLN A 434 7.61 -19.03 9.36
CA GLN A 434 7.70 -20.40 9.87
C GLN A 434 6.63 -21.24 9.19
#